data_AF-A0A4R3S521-F1
#
_entry.id   AF-A0A4R3S521-F1
#
_cell.length_a   1.000
_cell.length_b   1.000
_cell.length_c   1.000
_cell.angle_alpha   90.00
_cell.angle_beta   90.00
_cell.angle_gamma   90.00
#
_symmetry.space_group_name_H-M   'P 1'
#
loop_
_entity.id
_entity.type
_entity.pdbx_description
1 polymer ?
#
loop_
_entity_poly.entity_id
_entity_poly.type
_entity_poly.pdbx_seq_one_letter_code
_entity_poly.pdbx_strand_id
1 'polypeptide(L)'
;MFVAESANGRLLGVASTTHTSEARDGLPALELSTLYVDQGSHGTGLASNLLHAAIGGDDAHLLVFSFNLRAQRFYAKHGFERIGRRQLDPGTGLNAERWIRQFTNSDSPTE
;
A
#
# COMPACT_ATOMS: atom_id res chain seq x y z
N MET A 1 -8.83 9.53 0.30
CA MET A 1 -7.50 10.16 0.12
C MET A 1 -7.11 10.81 1.42
N PHE A 2 -5.85 10.67 1.81
CA PHE A 2 -5.28 11.26 3.02
C PHE A 2 -4.05 12.08 2.63
N VAL A 3 -3.85 13.21 3.30
CA VAL A 3 -2.70 14.08 3.11
C VAL A 3 -2.03 14.32 4.46
N ALA A 4 -0.71 14.48 4.43
CA ALA A 4 0.06 14.95 5.55
C ALA A 4 0.57 16.35 5.25
N GLU A 5 0.32 17.29 6.15
CA GLU A 5 0.77 18.68 6.03
C GLU A 5 1.60 19.06 7.24
N SER A 6 2.58 19.94 7.03
CA SER A 6 3.28 20.58 8.15
C SER A 6 2.43 21.71 8.75
N ALA A 7 2.84 22.25 9.89
CA ALA A 7 2.12 23.32 10.59
C ALA A 7 1.91 24.60 9.75
N ASN A 8 2.70 24.82 8.69
CA ASN A 8 2.56 25.95 7.78
C ASN A 8 1.75 25.63 6.50
N GLY A 9 1.09 24.46 6.44
CA GLY A 9 0.27 24.03 5.30
C GLY A 9 1.06 23.41 4.14
N ARG A 10 2.38 23.23 4.25
CA ARG A 10 3.14 22.52 3.21
C ARG A 10 2.79 21.03 3.18
N LEU A 11 2.43 20.52 2.00
CA LEU A 11 2.19 19.09 1.76
C LEU A 11 3.49 18.29 1.92
N LEU A 12 3.47 17.32 2.84
CA LEU A 12 4.58 16.41 3.15
C LEU A 12 4.35 14.99 2.65
N GLY A 13 3.12 14.62 2.30
CA GLY A 13 2.82 13.30 1.79
C GLY A 13 1.35 13.09 1.48
N VAL A 14 1.07 12.00 0.78
CA VAL A 14 -0.26 11.63 0.33
C VAL A 14 -0.41 10.11 0.34
N ALA A 15 -1.62 9.65 0.68
CA ALA A 15 -2.08 8.30 0.42
C ALA A 15 -3.45 8.32 -0.26
N SER A 16 -3.64 7.48 -1.26
CA SER A 16 -4.95 7.29 -1.89
C SER A 16 -5.28 5.82 -2.00
N THR A 17 -6.56 5.52 -1.92
CA THR A 17 -7.10 4.19 -2.08
C THR A 17 -8.15 4.17 -3.17
N THR A 18 -8.27 3.03 -3.82
CA THR A 18 -9.39 2.70 -4.67
C THR A 18 -10.11 1.50 -4.06
N HIS A 19 -11.43 1.49 -4.12
CA HIS A 19 -12.25 0.39 -3.63
C HIS A 19 -13.00 -0.20 -4.82
N THR A 20 -12.82 -1.49 -5.09
CA THR A 20 -13.64 -2.24 -6.06
C THR A 20 -14.76 -2.97 -5.34
N SER A 21 -15.97 -2.93 -5.89
CA SER A 21 -17.16 -3.53 -5.25
C SER A 21 -17.05 -5.05 -5.00
N GLU A 22 -16.12 -5.73 -5.66
CA GLU A 22 -15.87 -7.16 -5.49
C GLU A 22 -14.37 -7.43 -5.43
N ALA A 23 -13.98 -8.40 -4.59
CA ALA A 23 -12.66 -9.00 -4.61
C ALA A 23 -12.46 -9.69 -5.97
N ARG A 24 -11.66 -9.08 -6.85
CA ARG A 24 -11.34 -9.65 -8.16
C ARG A 24 -10.06 -10.46 -8.08
N ASP A 25 -10.04 -11.62 -8.73
CA ASP A 25 -8.85 -12.45 -8.89
C ASP A 25 -8.15 -12.82 -7.57
N GLY A 26 -8.91 -12.96 -6.48
CA GLY A 26 -8.39 -13.28 -5.15
C GLY A 26 -7.70 -12.11 -4.43
N LEU A 27 -7.84 -10.88 -4.94
CA LEU A 27 -7.33 -9.67 -4.29
C LEU A 27 -8.37 -9.06 -3.33
N PRO A 28 -7.94 -8.46 -2.21
CA PRO A 28 -8.80 -7.62 -1.39
C PRO A 28 -9.51 -6.53 -2.18
N ALA A 29 -10.69 -6.09 -1.73
CA ALA A 29 -11.45 -5.03 -2.40
C ALA A 29 -10.78 -3.65 -2.32
N LEU A 30 -9.88 -3.44 -1.36
CA LEU A 30 -9.18 -2.19 -1.11
C LEU A 30 -7.78 -2.20 -1.75
N GLU A 31 -7.55 -1.30 -2.70
CA GLU A 31 -6.22 -1.05 -3.27
C GLU A 31 -5.61 0.21 -2.68
N LEU A 32 -4.38 0.14 -2.20
CA LEU A 32 -3.55 1.32 -1.94
C LEU A 32 -2.94 1.79 -3.27
N SER A 33 -3.58 2.76 -3.90
CA SER A 33 -3.22 3.25 -5.24
C SER A 33 -2.02 4.20 -5.23
N THR A 34 -1.82 4.97 -4.16
CA THR A 34 -0.66 5.85 -4.02
C THR A 34 -0.26 5.96 -2.56
N LEU A 35 1.05 5.95 -2.32
CA LEU A 35 1.66 6.37 -1.05
C LEU A 35 2.99 7.06 -1.36
N TYR A 36 3.06 8.33 -1.05
CA TYR A 36 4.27 9.13 -1.24
C TYR A 36 4.50 10.02 -0.03
N VAL A 37 5.77 10.18 0.33
CA VAL A 37 6.22 11.11 1.37
C VAL A 37 7.41 11.89 0.80
N ASP A 38 7.41 13.19 1.07
CA ASP A 38 8.50 14.09 0.75
C ASP A 38 9.84 13.56 1.26
N GLN A 39 10.91 13.75 0.48
CA GLN A 39 12.22 13.21 0.81
C GLN A 39 12.78 13.75 2.14
N GLY A 40 12.52 15.02 2.46
CA GLY A 40 12.91 15.62 3.74
C GLY A 40 12.16 15.03 4.94
N SER A 41 11.10 14.27 4.71
CA SER A 41 10.27 13.65 5.74
C SER A 41 10.48 12.13 5.85
N HIS A 42 11.43 11.54 5.11
CA HIS A 42 11.77 10.11 5.24
C HIS A 42 12.38 9.83 6.62
N GLY A 43 12.12 8.63 7.16
CA GLY A 43 12.62 8.23 8.49
C GLY A 43 11.86 8.78 9.69
N THR A 44 10.86 9.65 9.48
CA THR A 44 10.05 10.26 10.57
C THR A 44 8.88 9.39 11.04
N GLY A 45 8.55 8.32 10.31
CA GLY A 45 7.34 7.52 10.52
C GLY A 45 6.11 8.01 9.76
N LEU A 46 6.20 9.14 9.03
CA LEU A 46 5.04 9.73 8.34
C LEU A 46 4.38 8.80 7.31
N ALA A 47 5.18 7.98 6.60
CA ALA A 47 4.66 6.99 5.65
C ALA A 47 3.81 5.92 6.35
N SER A 48 4.23 5.48 7.54
CA SER A 48 3.49 4.50 8.35
C SER A 48 2.16 5.09 8.85
N ASN A 49 2.15 6.37 9.25
CA ASN A 49 0.93 7.07 9.67
C ASN A 49 -0.05 7.23 8.49
N LEU A 50 0.44 7.62 7.32
CA LEU A 50 -0.38 7.74 6.11
C LEU A 50 -0.93 6.39 5.66
N LEU A 51 -0.13 5.32 5.72
CA LEU A 51 -0.59 3.96 5.43
C LEU A 51 -1.70 3.54 6.40
N HIS A 52 -1.50 3.73 7.70
CA HIS A 52 -2.51 3.40 8.70
C HIS A 52 -3.80 4.20 8.53
N ALA A 53 -3.69 5.51 8.22
CA ALA A 53 -4.87 6.32 7.93
C ALA A 53 -5.61 5.81 6.67
N ALA A 54 -4.86 5.39 5.65
CA ALA A 54 -5.42 4.98 4.36
C ALA A 54 -6.15 3.63 4.40
N ILE A 55 -5.60 2.64 5.10
CA ILE A 55 -6.09 1.26 5.05
C ILE A 55 -6.29 0.61 6.42
N GLY A 56 -6.00 1.32 7.52
CA GLY A 56 -6.19 0.80 8.88
C GLY A 56 -5.62 -0.61 9.08
N GLY A 57 -6.48 -1.50 9.59
CA GLY A 57 -6.26 -2.95 9.68
C GLY A 57 -6.91 -3.76 8.56
N ASP A 58 -7.48 -3.12 7.53
CA ASP A 58 -8.21 -3.82 6.47
C ASP A 58 -7.28 -4.64 5.57
N ASP A 59 -7.83 -5.68 4.98
CA ASP A 59 -7.19 -6.40 3.88
C ASP A 59 -7.00 -5.44 2.70
N ALA A 60 -5.80 -5.42 2.14
CA ALA A 60 -5.46 -4.51 1.07
C ALA A 60 -4.44 -5.10 0.10
N HIS A 61 -4.39 -4.55 -1.10
CA HIS A 61 -3.31 -4.84 -2.05
C HIS A 61 -2.70 -3.58 -2.65
N LEU A 62 -1.55 -3.74 -3.28
CA LEU A 62 -0.85 -2.68 -4.01
C LEU A 62 0.03 -3.22 -5.13
N LEU A 63 0.39 -2.35 -6.06
CA LEU A 63 1.53 -2.55 -6.95
C LEU A 63 2.72 -1.75 -6.42
N VAL A 64 3.89 -2.39 -6.46
CA VAL A 64 5.16 -1.72 -6.18
C VAL A 64 6.17 -2.06 -7.26
N PHE A 65 6.90 -1.06 -7.75
CA PHE A 65 7.94 -1.31 -8.74
C PHE A 65 9.04 -2.22 -8.19
N SER A 66 9.49 -3.15 -9.04
CA SER A 66 10.48 -4.18 -8.71
C SER A 66 11.84 -3.59 -8.30
N PHE A 67 12.17 -2.39 -8.82
CA PHE A 67 13.41 -1.68 -8.48
C PHE A 67 13.30 -0.86 -7.18
N ASN A 68 12.08 -0.59 -6.68
CA ASN A 68 11.87 0.24 -5.50
C ASN A 68 12.03 -0.58 -4.21
N LEU A 69 13.26 -1.03 -3.96
CA LEU A 69 13.60 -1.88 -2.81
C LEU A 69 13.27 -1.21 -1.47
N ARG A 70 13.31 0.12 -1.40
CA ARG A 70 12.91 0.88 -0.20
C ARG A 70 11.42 0.71 0.09
N ALA A 71 10.56 0.89 -0.92
CA ALA A 71 9.12 0.70 -0.76
C ALA A 71 8.77 -0.76 -0.48
N GLN A 72 9.42 -1.73 -1.14
CA GLN A 72 9.21 -3.15 -0.86
C GLN A 72 9.52 -3.51 0.60
N ARG A 73 10.66 -3.06 1.13
CA ARG A 73 11.00 -3.25 2.55
C ARG A 73 9.99 -2.59 3.48
N PHE A 74 9.51 -1.40 3.13
CA PHE A 74 8.48 -0.70 3.88
C PHE A 74 7.18 -1.51 3.91
N TYR A 75 6.67 -1.97 2.76
CA TYR A 75 5.44 -2.75 2.70
C TYR A 75 5.57 -4.11 3.39
N ALA A 76 6.71 -4.81 3.22
CA ALA A 76 7.01 -6.04 3.94
C ALA A 76 6.93 -5.85 5.46
N LYS A 77 7.51 -4.76 5.99
CA LYS A 77 7.43 -4.41 7.42
C LYS A 77 5.98 -4.18 7.88
N HIS A 78 5.10 -3.77 6.98
CA HIS A 78 3.69 -3.49 7.24
C HIS A 78 2.75 -4.67 6.90
N GLY A 79 3.29 -5.89 6.80
CA GLY A 79 2.52 -7.11 6.65
C GLY A 79 2.06 -7.39 5.22
N PHE A 80 2.61 -6.67 4.23
CA PHE A 80 2.37 -7.02 2.84
C PHE A 80 3.34 -8.12 2.39
N GLU A 81 2.82 -9.07 1.63
CA GLU A 81 3.56 -10.15 1.03
C GLU A 81 3.36 -10.15 -0.48
N ARG A 82 4.40 -10.52 -1.22
CA ARG A 82 4.32 -10.60 -2.68
C ARG A 82 3.48 -11.79 -3.10
N ILE A 83 2.49 -11.55 -3.97
CA ILE A 83 1.74 -12.61 -4.63
C ILE A 83 1.83 -12.49 -6.15
N GLY A 84 2.35 -13.54 -6.78
CA GLY A 84 2.43 -13.60 -8.24
C GLY A 84 3.72 -13.05 -8.84
N ARG A 85 3.69 -12.92 -10.16
CA ARG A 85 4.84 -12.58 -11.01
C ARG A 85 4.87 -11.08 -11.30
N ARG A 86 6.04 -10.60 -11.72
CA ARG A 86 6.22 -9.24 -12.24
C ARG A 86 5.28 -9.01 -13.42
N GLN A 87 4.63 -7.87 -13.43
CA GLN A 87 3.85 -7.34 -14.55
C GLN A 87 4.51 -6.07 -15.07
N LEU A 88 4.46 -5.87 -16.38
CA LEU A 88 4.91 -4.62 -16.98
C LEU A 88 3.85 -3.55 -16.72
N ASP A 89 4.24 -2.45 -16.10
CA ASP A 89 3.36 -1.28 -16.00
C ASP A 89 3.28 -0.59 -17.38
N PRO A 90 2.08 -0.44 -17.97
CA PRO A 90 1.92 0.07 -19.32
C PRO A 90 2.28 1.55 -19.46
N GLY A 91 2.20 2.33 -18.37
CA GLY A 91 2.51 3.76 -18.40
C GLY A 91 4.01 4.05 -18.32
N THR A 92 4.77 3.23 -17.61
CA THR A 92 6.19 3.45 -17.33
C THR A 92 7.12 2.48 -18.04
N GLY A 93 6.62 1.32 -18.49
CA GLY A 93 7.45 0.23 -19.03
C GLY A 93 8.31 -0.45 -17.97
N LEU A 94 8.05 -0.22 -16.68
CA LEU A 94 8.80 -0.79 -15.57
C LEU A 94 8.05 -1.99 -14.98
N ASN A 95 8.80 -2.98 -14.50
CA ASN A 95 8.21 -4.13 -13.83
C ASN A 95 7.66 -3.73 -12.45
N ALA A 96 6.38 -4.02 -12.20
CA ALA A 96 5.74 -3.93 -10.89
C ALA A 96 5.38 -5.33 -10.37
N GLU A 97 5.34 -5.47 -9.06
CA GLU A 97 4.98 -6.70 -8.36
C GLU A 97 3.72 -6.42 -7.53
N ARG A 98 2.77 -7.36 -7.55
CA ARG A 98 1.54 -7.30 -6.73
C ARG A 98 1.84 -7.81 -5.33
N TRP A 99 1.41 -7.05 -4.33
CA TRP A 99 1.58 -7.39 -2.93
C TRP A 99 0.23 -7.29 -2.21
N ILE A 100 -0.06 -8.24 -1.31
CA ILE A 100 -1.28 -8.28 -0.50
C ILE A 100 -0.96 -8.24 0.97
N ARG A 101 -1.86 -7.66 1.75
CA ARG A 101 -1.94 -7.81 3.19
C ARG A 101 -3.31 -8.41 3.49
N GLN A 102 -3.32 -9.58 4.12
CA GLN A 102 -4.53 -10.20 4.63
C GLN A 102 -4.41 -10.33 6.15
N PHE A 103 -5.35 -9.74 6.88
CA PHE A 103 -5.65 -10.11 8.23
C PHE A 103 -6.41 -11.42 8.19
N THR A 104 -5.69 -12.52 8.39
CA THR A 104 -6.34 -13.79 8.71
C THR A 104 -7.05 -13.62 10.04
N ASN A 105 -8.37 -13.38 10.02
CA ASN A 105 -9.20 -13.69 11.18
C ASN A 105 -9.16 -15.21 11.31
N SER A 106 -8.20 -15.71 12.09
CA SER A 106 -8.16 -17.10 12.52
C SER A 106 -9.28 -17.28 13.55
N ASP A 107 -10.53 -17.31 13.08
CA ASP A 107 -11.70 -17.83 13.80
C ASP A 107 -12.91 -17.83 12.85
N SER A 108 -13.01 -18.90 12.06
CA SER A 108 -14.31 -19.42 11.63
C SER A 108 -14.45 -20.80 12.25
N PRO A 109 -15.51 -21.08 13.04
CA PRO A 109 -15.70 -22.37 13.65
C PRO A 109 -15.95 -23.41 12.56
N THR A 110 -15.31 -24.57 12.70
CA THR A 110 -15.68 -25.77 11.95
C THR A 110 -17.11 -26.14 12.33
N GLU A 111 -18.02 -26.06 11.35
CA GLU A 111 -19.37 -26.64 11.45
C GLU A 111 -19.32 -28.16 11.54
#